data_AF-A0A319CMU9-F1
#
_entry.id   AF-A0A319CMU9-F1
#
_cell.length_a   1.000
_cell.length_b   1.000
_cell.length_c   1.000
_cell.angle_alpha   90.00
_cell.angle_beta   90.00
_cell.angle_gamma   90.00
#
_symmetry.space_group_name_H-M   'P 1'
#
loop_
_entity.id
_entity.type
_entity.pdbx_description
1 polymer ?
#
loop_
_entity_poly.entity_id
_entity_poly.type
_entity_poly.pdbx_seq_one_letter_code
_entity_poly.pdbx_strand_id
1 'polypeptide(L)'
;MSARLMRLVPLAGLLVGLLLTFYYLYRGLAAPSATGRKETTQHNTIDLSHLSDTHHQVFSASTPDQKYFHVDFGERDGFNPSIIPHPVLDDKWIITAQLARNRSETELLSVWSAELVCTAAFQDQGRTLRCVDQPLILPIAATATDPTRCNGELEFLSVSLGPHDARIFYGPDRPYVVYGSNSQHTCFGQWVLDFRVLVDWPGEEILKTPTYRHPVELQRPLLPGYSAIEKNWFLFWDMHGTAYVHYDVAPTRAYSQLLSIADGSVGPNLAANAAPIDERCLQKYLPVLPDLDHESIHQATNSLAITLCERADPSCQPSEDNTFVFLIFQHKKYVAFHSVYEPYVMLFRQRAPFEVFGVSTKPLWIHGRGSSSVGVAEDQQQSEMLYVTSISWKQAGQRYHGYIDDVMFLGFGREDSHSGGIDVVARDLLDGLGYCFG
;
A
#
# COMPACT_ATOMS: atom_id res chain seq x y z
N MET A 1 42.56 45.75 -21.78
CA MET A 1 41.67 44.62 -21.39
C MET A 1 41.64 43.45 -22.38
N SER A 2 42.54 43.34 -23.37
CA SER A 2 42.39 42.37 -24.48
C SER A 2 43.28 41.12 -24.44
N ALA A 3 44.05 40.87 -23.36
CA ALA A 3 44.97 39.72 -23.30
C ALA A 3 44.52 38.59 -22.36
N ARG A 4 43.60 38.86 -21.41
CA ARG A 4 43.06 37.83 -20.49
C ARG A 4 41.88 37.04 -21.11
N LEU A 5 41.16 37.62 -22.05
CA LEU A 5 40.03 36.96 -22.71
C LEU A 5 40.46 35.86 -23.71
N MET A 6 41.62 36.02 -24.36
CA MET A 6 42.12 35.05 -25.34
C MET A 6 42.64 33.73 -24.75
N ARG A 7 42.83 33.63 -23.42
CA ARG A 7 43.26 32.38 -22.76
C ARG A 7 42.10 31.52 -22.27
N LEU A 8 40.87 32.05 -22.19
CA LEU A 8 39.69 31.32 -21.74
C LEU A 8 38.95 30.60 -22.87
N VAL A 9 39.07 31.09 -24.11
CA VAL A 9 38.45 30.49 -25.31
C VAL A 9 38.88 29.04 -25.56
N PRO A 10 40.17 28.66 -25.50
CA PRO A 10 40.56 27.26 -25.72
C PRO A 10 40.12 26.33 -24.58
N LEU A 11 40.03 26.83 -23.34
CA LEU A 11 39.56 26.05 -22.18
C LEU A 11 38.05 25.77 -22.24
N ALA A 12 37.27 26.75 -22.67
CA ALA A 12 35.83 26.57 -22.90
C ALA A 12 35.57 25.59 -24.05
N GLY A 13 36.36 25.65 -25.13
CA GLY A 13 36.27 24.70 -26.24
C GLY A 13 36.59 23.26 -25.83
N LEU A 14 37.58 23.07 -24.96
CA LEU A 14 37.95 21.74 -24.42
C LEU A 14 36.87 21.17 -23.49
N LEU A 15 36.25 22.02 -22.66
CA LEU A 15 35.14 21.62 -21.79
C LEU A 15 33.90 21.22 -22.59
N VAL A 16 33.55 21.99 -23.62
CA VAL A 16 32.42 21.67 -24.53
C VAL A 16 32.71 20.39 -25.33
N GLY A 17 33.95 20.19 -25.78
CA GLY A 17 34.36 18.95 -26.43
C GLY A 17 34.22 17.72 -25.51
N LEU A 18 34.67 17.82 -24.26
CA LEU A 18 34.54 16.76 -23.25
C LEU A 18 33.07 16.43 -22.95
N LEU A 19 32.24 17.46 -22.74
CA LEU A 19 30.80 17.29 -22.48
C LEU A 19 30.06 16.68 -23.67
N LEU A 20 30.41 17.06 -24.91
CA LEU A 20 29.84 16.45 -26.11
C LEU A 20 30.29 15.00 -26.26
N THR A 21 31.56 14.69 -25.97
CA THR A 21 32.07 13.31 -26.05
C THR A 21 31.38 12.43 -25.00
N PHE A 22 31.17 12.94 -23.78
CA PHE A 22 30.40 12.26 -22.73
C PHE A 22 28.93 12.07 -23.15
N TYR A 23 28.31 13.10 -23.73
CA TYR A 23 26.94 13.03 -24.25
C TYR A 23 26.78 11.99 -25.36
N TYR A 24 27.74 11.89 -26.30
CA TYR A 24 27.71 10.90 -27.37
C TYR A 24 28.05 9.49 -26.90
N LEU A 25 28.94 9.31 -25.92
CA LEU A 25 29.19 8.01 -25.29
C LEU A 25 27.99 7.54 -24.46
N TYR A 26 27.34 8.46 -23.75
CA TYR A 26 26.13 8.18 -22.96
C TYR A 26 24.94 7.80 -23.86
N ARG A 27 24.77 8.48 -25.01
CA ARG A 27 23.77 8.09 -26.02
C ARG A 27 24.12 6.81 -26.77
N GLY A 28 25.41 6.50 -26.96
CA GLY A 28 25.86 5.23 -27.56
C GLY A 28 25.51 4.00 -26.73
N LEU A 29 25.28 4.16 -25.42
CA LEU A 29 24.83 3.12 -24.49
C LEU A 29 23.30 3.08 -24.33
N ALA A 30 22.56 4.07 -24.84
CA ALA A 30 21.13 4.25 -24.61
C ALA A 30 20.29 4.26 -25.92
N ALA A 31 20.72 3.50 -26.93
CA ALA A 31 19.91 3.24 -28.12
C ALA A 31 19.72 1.72 -28.30
N PRO A 32 18.55 1.16 -27.98
CA PRO A 32 18.17 -0.15 -28.49
C PRO A 32 17.93 0.01 -29.99
N SER A 33 18.85 -0.53 -30.79
CA SER A 33 18.61 -0.79 -32.21
C SER A 33 17.39 -1.71 -32.33
N ALA A 34 16.31 -1.18 -32.90
CA ALA A 34 15.15 -1.94 -33.33
C ALA A 34 15.57 -2.95 -34.42
N THR A 35 15.99 -4.13 -34.00
CA THR A 35 16.13 -5.30 -34.86
C THR A 35 15.46 -6.47 -34.16
N GLY A 36 14.41 -6.99 -34.79
CA GLY A 36 13.57 -8.06 -34.28
C GLY A 36 14.37 -9.34 -34.04
N ARG A 37 14.81 -9.51 -32.79
CA ARG A 37 15.33 -10.76 -32.27
C ARG A 37 14.29 -11.28 -31.29
N LYS A 38 13.74 -12.46 -31.56
CA LYS A 38 12.93 -13.20 -30.59
C LYS A 38 13.78 -13.36 -29.33
N GLU A 39 13.51 -12.59 -28.29
CA GLU A 39 14.03 -12.85 -26.96
C GLU A 39 13.39 -14.15 -26.47
N THR A 40 14.17 -15.22 -26.51
CA THR A 40 13.96 -16.36 -25.61
C THR A 40 14.24 -15.86 -24.20
N THR A 41 13.19 -15.44 -23.50
CA THR A 41 13.23 -15.15 -22.07
C THR A 41 13.54 -16.46 -21.35
N GLN A 42 14.80 -16.66 -20.94
CA GLN A 42 15.11 -17.66 -19.92
C GLN A 42 14.57 -17.10 -18.60
N HIS A 43 13.45 -17.65 -18.14
CA HIS A 43 12.95 -17.38 -16.80
C HIS A 43 13.93 -17.98 -15.78
N ASN A 44 14.79 -17.14 -15.21
CA ASN A 44 15.58 -17.50 -14.05
C ASN A 44 14.62 -17.87 -12.92
N THR A 45 14.57 -19.16 -12.58
CA THR A 45 13.61 -19.70 -11.62
C THR A 45 14.15 -19.47 -10.22
N ILE A 46 13.42 -18.73 -9.39
CA ILE A 46 13.71 -18.65 -7.93
C ILE A 46 13.70 -20.08 -7.39
N ASP A 47 14.72 -20.48 -6.63
CA ASP A 47 14.71 -21.79 -5.98
C ASP A 47 13.64 -21.82 -4.87
N LEU A 48 12.47 -22.38 -5.22
CA LEU A 48 11.32 -22.47 -4.34
C LEU A 48 11.48 -23.56 -3.25
N SER A 49 12.51 -24.42 -3.35
CA SER A 49 12.62 -25.62 -2.49
C SER A 49 12.85 -25.30 -1.02
N HIS A 50 13.40 -24.13 -0.70
CA HIS A 50 13.68 -23.65 0.65
C HIS A 50 12.79 -22.48 1.09
N LEU A 51 11.75 -22.13 0.32
CA LEU A 51 10.89 -21.00 0.67
C LEU A 51 10.19 -21.20 2.00
N SER A 52 9.78 -22.42 2.36
CA SER A 52 9.13 -22.68 3.65
C SER A 52 10.05 -22.43 4.85
N ASP A 53 11.37 -22.47 4.67
CA ASP A 53 12.34 -22.19 5.74
C ASP A 53 12.41 -20.68 6.04
N THR A 54 12.16 -19.84 5.04
CA THR A 54 12.38 -18.39 5.07
C THR A 54 11.09 -17.57 5.07
N HIS A 55 10.01 -18.10 4.49
CA HIS A 55 8.73 -17.43 4.30
C HIS A 55 7.56 -18.31 4.74
N HIS A 56 6.45 -17.66 5.05
CA HIS A 56 5.14 -18.28 5.20
C HIS A 56 4.37 -18.17 3.88
N GLN A 57 4.08 -19.29 3.22
CA GLN A 57 3.46 -19.26 1.90
C GLN A 57 1.94 -19.14 1.99
N VAL A 58 1.36 -18.26 1.17
CA VAL A 58 -0.10 -18.11 1.04
C VAL A 58 -0.54 -18.39 -0.39
N PHE A 59 -1.68 -19.07 -0.52
CA PHE A 59 -2.19 -19.62 -1.77
C PHE A 59 -3.57 -19.06 -2.06
N SER A 60 -3.90 -18.86 -3.33
CA SER A 60 -5.23 -18.37 -3.69
C SER A 60 -6.28 -19.45 -3.39
N ALA A 61 -7.35 -19.04 -2.73
CA ALA A 61 -8.50 -19.87 -2.42
C ALA A 61 -9.39 -20.14 -3.65
N SER A 62 -9.24 -19.36 -4.74
CA SER A 62 -10.14 -19.45 -5.90
C SER A 62 -9.48 -19.67 -7.25
N THR A 63 -8.20 -19.37 -7.45
CA THR A 63 -7.56 -19.61 -8.74
C THR A 63 -7.22 -21.10 -8.92
N PRO A 64 -7.37 -21.67 -10.14
CA PRO A 64 -7.12 -23.09 -10.37
C PRO A 64 -5.68 -23.55 -10.12
N ASP A 65 -4.71 -22.64 -10.26
CA ASP A 65 -3.29 -22.89 -10.03
C ASP A 65 -2.80 -22.36 -8.68
N GLN A 66 -3.73 -21.91 -7.83
CA GLN A 66 -3.49 -21.34 -6.50
C GLN A 66 -2.55 -20.13 -6.49
N LYS A 67 -2.31 -19.51 -7.66
CA LYS A 67 -1.52 -18.28 -7.77
C LYS A 67 -2.39 -17.06 -7.58
N TYR A 68 -1.78 -15.91 -7.34
CA TYR A 68 -2.52 -14.65 -7.41
C TYR A 68 -3.17 -14.43 -8.77
N PHE A 69 -4.20 -13.60 -8.81
CA PHE A 69 -4.88 -13.14 -10.02
C PHE A 69 -4.42 -11.73 -10.44
N HIS A 70 -4.57 -11.41 -11.71
CA HIS A 70 -4.30 -10.06 -12.23
C HIS A 70 -5.50 -9.14 -12.00
N VAL A 71 -5.24 -7.86 -11.72
CA VAL A 71 -6.28 -6.83 -11.67
C VAL A 71 -6.13 -5.97 -12.93
N ASP A 72 -7.20 -5.89 -13.72
CA ASP A 72 -7.17 -5.34 -15.07
C ASP A 72 -8.20 -4.21 -15.23
N PHE A 73 -7.69 -3.01 -15.55
CA PHE A 73 -8.48 -1.79 -15.79
C PHE A 73 -8.76 -1.55 -17.28
N GLY A 74 -8.55 -2.52 -18.16
CA GLY A 74 -8.83 -2.43 -19.58
C GLY A 74 -7.79 -1.60 -20.33
N GLU A 75 -8.19 -0.44 -20.86
CA GLU A 75 -7.32 0.45 -21.64
C GLU A 75 -6.42 1.37 -20.79
N ARG A 76 -6.51 1.25 -19.46
CA ARG A 76 -5.70 1.99 -18.50
C ARG A 76 -4.90 1.01 -17.67
N ASP A 77 -3.66 1.37 -17.38
CA ASP A 77 -2.84 0.66 -16.42
C ASP A 77 -2.98 1.31 -15.05
N GLY A 78 -2.96 0.49 -14.00
CA GLY A 78 -3.00 0.94 -12.62
C GLY A 78 -2.16 0.04 -11.73
N PHE A 79 -1.63 0.59 -10.64
CA PHE A 79 -0.89 -0.14 -9.62
C PHE A 79 -1.45 0.18 -8.23
N ASN A 80 -1.04 -0.60 -7.22
CA ASN A 80 -1.50 -0.47 -5.83
C ASN A 80 -3.03 -0.58 -5.67
N PRO A 81 -3.65 -1.70 -6.08
CA PRO A 81 -5.09 -1.80 -6.13
C PRO A 81 -5.71 -1.89 -4.73
N SER A 82 -6.96 -1.46 -4.64
CA SER A 82 -7.89 -1.82 -3.58
C SER A 82 -9.09 -2.54 -4.16
N ILE A 83 -9.59 -3.55 -3.45
CA ILE A 83 -10.69 -4.41 -3.90
C ILE A 83 -11.68 -4.45 -2.74
N ILE A 84 -12.94 -4.08 -2.93
CA ILE A 84 -14.00 -4.24 -1.92
C ILE A 84 -15.25 -4.88 -2.53
N PRO A 85 -16.03 -5.67 -1.78
CA PRO A 85 -17.31 -6.18 -2.25
C PRO A 85 -18.24 -5.06 -2.72
N HIS A 86 -18.88 -5.25 -3.88
CA HIS A 86 -19.88 -4.29 -4.35
C HIS A 86 -21.09 -4.28 -3.39
N PRO A 87 -21.68 -3.11 -3.07
CA PRO A 87 -22.74 -3.02 -2.05
C PRO A 87 -24.05 -3.71 -2.43
N VAL A 88 -24.30 -3.91 -3.73
CA VAL A 88 -25.59 -4.41 -4.27
C VAL A 88 -25.45 -5.61 -5.19
N LEU A 89 -24.29 -5.76 -5.84
CA LEU A 89 -24.14 -6.71 -6.93
C LEU A 89 -23.32 -7.86 -6.40
N ASP A 90 -23.97 -9.01 -6.26
CA ASP A 90 -23.28 -10.25 -5.92
C ASP A 90 -22.25 -10.59 -7.00
N ASP A 91 -21.16 -11.24 -6.60
CA ASP A 91 -20.05 -11.64 -7.47
C ASP A 91 -19.39 -10.48 -8.26
N LYS A 92 -19.54 -9.26 -7.75
CA LYS A 92 -18.84 -8.07 -8.25
C LYS A 92 -18.12 -7.34 -7.13
N TRP A 93 -17.06 -6.66 -7.52
CA TRP A 93 -16.23 -5.87 -6.62
C TRP A 93 -16.04 -4.48 -7.19
N ILE A 94 -15.88 -3.50 -6.31
CA ILE A 94 -15.37 -2.20 -6.71
C ILE A 94 -13.85 -2.28 -6.57
N ILE A 95 -13.14 -1.96 -7.64
CA ILE A 95 -11.68 -1.89 -7.64
C ILE A 95 -11.21 -0.46 -7.89
N THR A 96 -10.16 -0.05 -7.20
CA THR A 96 -9.43 1.20 -7.45
C THR A 96 -7.94 0.92 -7.59
N ALA A 97 -7.21 1.82 -8.23
CA ALA A 97 -5.75 1.75 -8.31
C ALA A 97 -5.18 3.12 -8.70
N GLN A 98 -3.94 3.39 -8.27
CA GLN A 98 -3.20 4.55 -8.72
C GLN A 98 -2.98 4.44 -10.23
N LEU A 99 -3.38 5.48 -10.99
CA LEU A 99 -3.20 5.50 -12.44
C LEU A 99 -1.71 5.39 -12.78
N ALA A 100 -1.35 4.31 -13.46
CA ALA A 100 -0.01 4.15 -13.99
C ALA A 100 0.16 5.08 -15.19
N ARG A 101 1.36 5.66 -15.31
CA ARG A 101 1.71 6.50 -16.44
C ARG A 101 2.66 5.79 -17.35
N ASN A 102 2.33 5.79 -18.63
CA ASN A 102 3.31 5.46 -19.64
C ASN A 102 4.36 6.58 -19.66
N ARG A 103 5.51 6.35 -19.00
CA ARG A 103 6.64 7.29 -18.95
C ARG A 103 7.34 7.48 -20.31
N SER A 104 6.65 7.23 -21.43
CA SER A 104 7.14 7.56 -22.76
C SER A 104 7.29 9.09 -22.87
N GLU A 105 8.55 9.54 -23.03
CA GLU A 105 9.16 10.82 -23.43
C GLU A 105 8.44 12.18 -23.26
N THR A 106 7.11 12.29 -23.30
CA THR A 106 6.37 13.57 -23.27
C THR A 106 5.81 13.97 -21.89
N GLU A 107 5.78 13.09 -20.90
CA GLU A 107 5.13 13.35 -19.59
C GLU A 107 6.02 13.10 -18.35
N LEU A 108 7.34 13.05 -18.50
CA LEU A 108 8.28 12.79 -17.39
C LEU A 108 8.17 13.78 -16.22
N LEU A 109 7.52 14.92 -16.41
CA LEU A 109 7.35 16.01 -15.42
C LEU A 109 5.89 16.27 -15.05
N SER A 110 4.95 15.38 -15.42
CA SER A 110 3.55 15.59 -15.07
C SER A 110 3.38 15.50 -13.56
N VAL A 111 2.86 16.58 -12.96
CA VAL A 111 2.63 16.67 -11.50
C VAL A 111 1.25 16.17 -11.07
N TRP A 112 0.38 15.91 -12.06
CA TRP A 112 -0.95 15.36 -11.80
C TRP A 112 -0.85 13.95 -11.21
N SER A 113 -1.86 13.50 -10.50
CA SER A 113 -1.99 12.14 -9.98
C SER A 113 -3.47 11.86 -9.81
N ALA A 114 -3.86 10.62 -10.05
CA ALA A 114 -5.26 10.24 -10.02
C ALA A 114 -5.44 8.76 -9.75
N GLU A 115 -6.62 8.45 -9.23
CA GLU A 115 -7.04 7.09 -8.91
C GLU A 115 -8.05 6.63 -9.95
N LEU A 116 -7.90 5.40 -10.42
CA LEU A 116 -8.88 4.72 -11.25
C LEU A 116 -9.95 4.09 -10.35
N VAL A 117 -11.17 3.94 -10.87
CA VAL A 117 -12.25 3.20 -10.22
C VAL A 117 -13.13 2.52 -11.26
N CYS A 118 -13.56 1.29 -10.98
CA CYS A 118 -14.58 0.61 -11.76
C CYS A 118 -15.28 -0.50 -10.95
N THR A 119 -16.41 -0.97 -11.46
CA THR A 119 -16.95 -2.27 -11.05
C THR A 119 -16.26 -3.37 -11.84
N ALA A 120 -15.78 -4.40 -11.17
CA ALA A 120 -15.06 -5.52 -11.75
C ALA A 120 -15.69 -6.87 -11.41
N ALA A 121 -15.40 -7.86 -12.25
CA ALA A 121 -15.81 -9.25 -12.07
C ALA A 121 -14.67 -10.18 -12.48
N PHE A 122 -14.63 -11.38 -11.88
CA PHE A 122 -13.66 -12.40 -12.26
C PHE A 122 -13.93 -12.95 -13.66
N GLN A 123 -12.86 -13.08 -14.44
CA GLN A 123 -12.81 -13.66 -15.78
C GLN A 123 -11.71 -14.72 -15.83
N ASP A 124 -11.55 -15.38 -16.98
CA ASP A 124 -10.44 -16.31 -17.24
C ASP A 124 -10.32 -17.44 -16.20
N GLN A 125 -11.47 -17.96 -15.75
CA GLN A 125 -11.60 -18.95 -14.68
C GLN A 125 -11.02 -18.46 -13.34
N GLY A 126 -11.22 -17.19 -13.00
CA GLY A 126 -10.75 -16.59 -11.75
C GLY A 126 -9.36 -15.98 -11.82
N ARG A 127 -8.66 -16.07 -12.95
CA ARG A 127 -7.27 -15.58 -13.09
C ARG A 127 -7.16 -14.06 -13.28
N THR A 128 -8.25 -13.41 -13.64
CA THR A 128 -8.27 -11.96 -13.89
C THR A 128 -9.50 -11.34 -13.24
N LEU A 129 -9.31 -10.34 -12.38
CA LEU A 129 -10.37 -9.45 -11.91
C LEU A 129 -10.38 -8.22 -12.82
N ARG A 130 -11.32 -8.16 -13.76
CA ARG A 130 -11.34 -7.13 -14.82
C ARG A 130 -12.54 -6.20 -14.67
N CYS A 131 -12.34 -4.92 -14.94
CA CYS A 131 -13.43 -3.96 -15.07
C CYS A 131 -14.51 -4.43 -16.06
N VAL A 132 -15.77 -4.34 -15.66
CA VAL A 132 -16.92 -4.68 -16.51
C VAL A 132 -17.20 -3.55 -17.52
N ASP A 133 -16.99 -2.30 -17.09
CA ASP A 133 -17.12 -1.09 -17.90
C ASP A 133 -15.78 -0.34 -17.94
N GLN A 134 -15.65 0.70 -18.77
CA GLN A 134 -14.42 1.51 -18.79
C GLN A 134 -14.14 2.12 -17.41
N PRO A 135 -12.87 2.11 -16.94
CA PRO A 135 -12.53 2.71 -15.67
C PRO A 135 -12.70 4.23 -15.71
N LEU A 136 -13.16 4.79 -14.60
CA LEU A 136 -13.30 6.22 -14.41
C LEU A 136 -12.14 6.74 -13.56
N ILE A 137 -11.88 8.04 -13.65
CA ILE A 137 -11.05 8.73 -12.68
C ILE A 137 -11.92 9.06 -11.47
N LEU A 138 -11.48 8.61 -10.30
CA LEU A 138 -12.13 8.91 -9.03
C LEU A 138 -12.08 10.43 -8.79
N PRO A 139 -13.22 11.11 -8.52
CA PRO A 139 -13.29 12.56 -8.48
C PRO A 139 -12.79 13.15 -7.14
N ILE A 140 -11.55 12.83 -6.76
CA ILE A 140 -10.87 13.41 -5.61
C ILE A 140 -10.24 14.74 -6.04
N ALA A 141 -10.65 15.84 -5.39
CA ALA A 141 -10.09 17.15 -5.66
C ALA A 141 -8.63 17.26 -5.19
N ALA A 142 -7.81 18.02 -5.91
CA ALA A 142 -6.48 18.39 -5.43
C ALA A 142 -6.57 19.21 -4.14
N THR A 143 -5.69 18.93 -3.19
CA THR A 143 -5.62 19.68 -1.94
C THR A 143 -4.67 20.88 -2.09
N ALA A 144 -4.83 21.86 -1.22
CA ALA A 144 -3.95 23.03 -1.23
C ALA A 144 -2.58 22.67 -0.61
N THR A 145 -1.51 23.18 -1.21
CA THR A 145 -0.15 23.10 -0.67
C THR A 145 0.22 24.40 0.02
N ASP A 146 0.80 24.32 1.21
CA ASP A 146 1.68 25.38 1.72
C ASP A 146 3.10 25.14 1.19
N PRO A 147 3.57 25.90 0.17
CA PRO A 147 4.84 25.62 -0.50
C PRO A 147 6.05 25.78 0.44
N THR A 148 5.87 26.43 1.60
CA THR A 148 6.95 26.60 2.58
C THR A 148 7.22 25.33 3.41
N ARG A 149 6.32 24.33 3.34
CA ARG A 149 6.44 23.08 4.11
C ARG A 149 7.22 22.00 3.36
N CYS A 150 7.24 22.05 2.04
CA CYS A 150 7.98 21.15 1.18
C CYS A 150 9.33 21.77 0.82
N ASN A 151 10.42 21.32 1.46
CA ASN A 151 11.75 21.89 1.29
C ASN A 151 12.76 20.82 0.81
N GLY A 152 13.82 21.25 0.12
CA GLY A 152 14.90 20.38 -0.31
C GLY A 152 14.42 19.29 -1.28
N GLU A 153 14.72 18.03 -0.98
CA GLU A 153 14.32 16.89 -1.82
C GLU A 153 12.80 16.71 -1.95
N LEU A 154 12.00 17.38 -1.11
CA LEU A 154 10.54 17.29 -1.13
C LEU A 154 9.86 18.43 -1.93
N GLU A 155 10.61 19.38 -2.48
CA GLU A 155 10.05 20.51 -3.22
C GLU A 155 9.15 20.08 -4.39
N PHE A 156 9.45 18.94 -5.04
CA PHE A 156 8.63 18.42 -6.12
C PHE A 156 7.20 18.04 -5.67
N LEU A 157 7.02 17.68 -4.39
CA LEU A 157 5.69 17.40 -3.85
C LEU A 157 4.85 18.67 -3.72
N SER A 158 5.48 19.85 -3.62
CA SER A 158 4.74 21.12 -3.47
C SER A 158 3.83 21.44 -4.66
N VAL A 159 4.19 20.93 -5.84
CA VAL A 159 3.47 21.12 -7.10
C VAL A 159 2.62 19.91 -7.48
N SER A 160 2.59 18.87 -6.63
CA SER A 160 1.77 17.69 -6.89
C SER A 160 0.28 18.04 -6.92
N LEU A 161 -0.48 17.38 -7.80
CA LEU A 161 -1.90 17.63 -7.97
C LEU A 161 -2.68 16.32 -7.92
N GLY A 162 -3.50 16.15 -6.88
CA GLY A 162 -4.42 15.02 -6.75
C GLY A 162 -4.01 13.99 -5.69
N PRO A 163 -4.77 12.89 -5.57
CA PRO A 163 -4.50 11.82 -4.62
C PRO A 163 -3.29 10.97 -5.03
N HIS A 164 -2.63 10.38 -4.04
CA HIS A 164 -1.61 9.34 -4.22
C HIS A 164 -1.94 8.11 -3.39
N ASP A 165 -1.75 6.94 -3.99
CA ASP A 165 -1.85 5.62 -3.34
C ASP A 165 -3.11 5.47 -2.49
N ALA A 166 -4.27 5.79 -3.08
CA ALA A 166 -5.53 5.72 -2.39
C ALA A 166 -5.93 4.27 -2.09
N ARG A 167 -6.42 4.09 -0.87
CA ARG A 167 -6.90 2.81 -0.35
C ARG A 167 -8.37 2.91 -0.02
N ILE A 168 -9.16 2.05 -0.65
CA ILE A 168 -10.58 1.89 -0.31
C ILE A 168 -10.80 0.66 0.53
N PHE A 169 -11.60 0.79 1.58
CA PHE A 169 -11.88 -0.30 2.51
C PHE A 169 -13.18 -0.05 3.26
N TYR A 170 -13.82 -1.11 3.75
CA TYR A 170 -14.97 -0.98 4.64
C TYR A 170 -14.51 -0.77 6.09
N GLY A 171 -14.97 0.31 6.71
CA GLY A 171 -15.06 0.40 8.17
C GLY A 171 -16.39 -0.18 8.67
N PRO A 172 -16.71 -0.07 9.97
CA PRO A 172 -17.88 -0.73 10.56
C PRO A 172 -19.21 -0.30 9.91
N ASP A 173 -19.35 0.98 9.58
CA ASP A 173 -20.61 1.59 9.17
C ASP A 173 -20.68 1.95 7.67
N ARG A 174 -19.53 2.14 7.01
CA ARG A 174 -19.41 2.62 5.62
C ARG A 174 -18.04 2.28 5.00
N PRO A 175 -17.88 2.40 3.67
CA PRO A 175 -16.56 2.40 3.05
C PRO A 175 -15.87 3.77 3.16
N TYR A 176 -14.56 3.74 3.36
CA TYR A 176 -13.68 4.90 3.42
C TYR A 176 -12.70 4.84 2.26
N VAL A 177 -12.26 6.01 1.80
CA VAL A 177 -11.04 6.15 0.99
C VAL A 177 -10.01 6.91 1.82
N VAL A 178 -8.79 6.39 1.88
CA VAL A 178 -7.64 7.03 2.53
C VAL A 178 -6.56 7.24 1.48
N TYR A 179 -6.07 8.47 1.31
CA TYR A 179 -5.13 8.82 0.23
C TYR A 179 -4.13 9.88 0.67
N GLY A 180 -2.95 9.86 0.05
CA GLY A 180 -1.92 10.87 0.26
C GLY A 180 -2.19 12.11 -0.59
N SER A 181 -2.00 13.30 -0.05
CA SER A 181 -2.02 14.54 -0.83
C SER A 181 -1.30 15.67 -0.09
N ASN A 182 -1.23 16.86 -0.70
CA ASN A 182 -0.62 18.01 -0.04
C ASN A 182 -1.35 18.36 1.26
N SER A 183 -0.56 18.76 2.26
CA SER A 183 -0.97 18.87 3.66
C SER A 183 -1.03 20.31 4.12
N GLN A 184 -1.96 20.60 5.04
CA GLN A 184 -2.03 21.88 5.75
C GLN A 184 -1.11 21.89 6.99
N HIS A 185 -0.72 20.72 7.49
CA HIS A 185 0.09 20.55 8.70
C HIS A 185 1.57 20.29 8.41
N THR A 186 1.89 19.64 7.29
CA THR A 186 3.24 19.25 6.85
C THR A 186 3.38 19.40 5.32
N CYS A 187 4.40 18.83 4.67
CA CYS A 187 4.53 18.88 3.20
C CYS A 187 3.47 18.01 2.51
N PHE A 188 3.33 16.77 2.97
CA PHE A 188 2.43 15.77 2.38
C PHE A 188 1.79 14.94 3.50
N GLY A 189 0.47 14.77 3.43
CA GLY A 189 -0.33 14.23 4.53
C GLY A 189 -1.33 13.17 4.09
N GLN A 190 -1.93 12.51 5.07
CA GLN A 190 -2.92 11.47 4.85
C GLN A 190 -4.33 12.04 5.01
N TRP A 191 -5.15 11.87 3.99
CA TRP A 191 -6.54 12.31 3.94
C TRP A 191 -7.50 11.14 4.01
N VAL A 192 -8.72 11.38 4.50
CA VAL A 192 -9.82 10.42 4.51
C VAL A 192 -11.11 11.06 4.01
N LEU A 193 -11.94 10.27 3.31
CA LEU A 193 -13.25 10.68 2.80
C LEU A 193 -14.23 9.48 2.79
N ASP A 194 -15.53 9.76 2.85
CA ASP A 194 -16.56 8.74 2.55
C ASP A 194 -16.44 8.30 1.10
N PHE A 195 -16.14 7.03 0.85
CA PHE A 195 -15.96 6.58 -0.54
C PHE A 195 -17.26 6.72 -1.36
N ARG A 196 -18.42 6.66 -0.71
CA ARG A 196 -19.75 6.67 -1.36
C ARG A 196 -20.09 7.99 -2.04
N VAL A 197 -19.40 9.09 -1.70
CA VAL A 197 -19.62 10.38 -2.38
C VAL A 197 -18.82 10.52 -3.68
N LEU A 198 -17.96 9.55 -3.99
CA LEU A 198 -17.07 9.56 -5.16
C LEU A 198 -17.56 8.66 -6.30
N VAL A 199 -18.52 7.77 -6.01
CA VAL A 199 -19.02 6.75 -6.94
C VAL A 199 -20.54 6.69 -6.89
N ASP A 200 -21.14 6.02 -7.88
CA ASP A 200 -22.56 5.69 -7.79
C ASP A 200 -22.79 4.68 -6.65
N TRP A 201 -23.62 5.06 -5.68
CA TRP A 201 -23.86 4.30 -4.47
C TRP A 201 -25.33 4.37 -4.07
N PRO A 202 -25.91 3.30 -3.47
CA PRO A 202 -27.28 3.35 -2.95
C PRO A 202 -27.53 4.52 -2.01
N GLY A 203 -28.38 5.46 -2.44
CA GLY A 203 -28.66 6.70 -1.71
C GLY A 203 -29.21 6.48 -0.30
N GLU A 204 -29.94 5.39 -0.07
CA GLU A 204 -30.45 5.03 1.27
C GLU A 204 -29.33 4.84 2.30
N GLU A 205 -28.19 4.27 1.90
CA GLU A 205 -27.06 4.12 2.82
C GLU A 205 -26.41 5.46 3.16
N ILE A 206 -26.31 6.36 2.18
CA ILE A 206 -25.78 7.71 2.38
C ILE A 206 -26.68 8.50 3.35
N LEU A 207 -28.01 8.34 3.24
CA LEU A 207 -28.98 9.01 4.11
C LEU A 207 -28.94 8.45 5.54
N LYS A 208 -28.67 7.15 5.73
CA LYS A 208 -28.54 6.53 7.05
C LYS A 208 -27.32 7.04 7.83
N THR A 209 -26.25 7.39 7.12
CA THR A 209 -24.98 7.81 7.75
C THR A 209 -24.38 9.04 7.05
N PRO A 210 -25.00 10.23 7.14
CA PRO A 210 -24.74 11.38 6.26
C PRO A 210 -23.43 12.17 6.52
N THR A 211 -22.49 11.60 7.26
CA THR A 211 -21.21 12.23 7.66
C THR A 211 -20.13 12.08 6.56
N TYR A 212 -18.99 12.78 6.67
CA TYR A 212 -17.79 12.62 5.79
C TYR A 212 -17.95 12.99 4.30
N ARG A 213 -18.74 14.03 3.98
CA ARG A 213 -18.93 14.45 2.57
C ARG A 213 -17.78 15.25 1.98
N HIS A 214 -16.81 15.65 2.81
CA HIS A 214 -15.66 16.43 2.41
C HIS A 214 -14.38 15.74 2.86
N PRO A 215 -13.28 15.85 2.09
CA PRO A 215 -11.98 15.36 2.52
C PRO A 215 -11.56 15.96 3.85
N VAL A 216 -11.01 15.12 4.72
CA VAL A 216 -10.49 15.50 6.03
C VAL A 216 -9.05 15.03 6.13
N GLU A 217 -8.15 15.93 6.48
CA GLU A 217 -6.76 15.59 6.75
C GLU A 217 -6.67 14.96 8.13
N LEU A 218 -6.11 13.75 8.21
CA LEU A 218 -5.87 13.09 9.49
C LEU A 218 -4.73 13.83 10.21
N GLN A 219 -4.88 14.00 11.52
CA GLN A 219 -3.87 14.64 12.36
C GLN A 219 -3.13 13.61 13.24
N ARG A 220 -1.96 14.03 13.74
CA ARG A 220 -1.23 13.32 14.80
C ARG A 220 -1.00 14.23 16.00
N PRO A 221 -0.70 13.68 17.19
CA PRO A 221 -0.36 14.48 18.35
C PRO A 221 0.80 15.45 18.09
N LEU A 222 0.71 16.67 18.63
CA LEU A 222 1.73 17.71 18.47
C LEU A 222 3.13 17.32 19.00
N LEU A 223 3.20 16.37 19.92
CA LEU A 223 4.44 15.80 20.43
C LEU A 223 4.46 14.30 20.14
N PRO A 224 5.51 13.75 19.47
CA PRO A 224 6.76 14.42 19.07
C PRO A 224 6.63 15.38 17.87
N GLY A 225 5.49 15.41 17.19
CA GLY A 225 5.21 16.32 16.07
C GLY A 225 5.12 15.60 14.72
N TYR A 226 4.89 16.39 13.67
CA TYR A 226 4.75 15.92 12.29
C TYR A 226 6.11 15.59 11.65
N SER A 227 6.14 14.47 10.95
CA SER A 227 7.12 14.15 9.93
C SER A 227 6.86 15.02 8.69
N ALA A 228 7.88 15.22 7.86
CA ALA A 228 7.72 15.98 6.61
C ALA A 228 6.71 15.32 5.65
N ILE A 229 6.64 13.98 5.65
CA ILE A 229 5.65 13.20 4.93
C ILE A 229 4.92 12.33 5.94
N GLU A 230 3.62 12.57 6.10
CA GLU A 230 2.71 11.67 6.76
C GLU A 230 2.01 10.83 5.70
N LYS A 231 2.32 9.55 5.69
CA LYS A 231 1.78 8.59 4.71
C LYS A 231 1.56 7.25 5.37
N ASN A 232 0.75 6.45 4.71
CA ASN A 232 0.44 5.09 5.06
C ASN A 232 -0.32 4.90 6.37
N TRP A 233 -0.82 5.97 6.99
CA TRP A 233 -1.69 5.86 8.15
C TRP A 233 -2.98 5.11 7.81
N PHE A 234 -3.54 4.39 8.78
CA PHE A 234 -4.83 3.73 8.61
C PHE A 234 -5.74 4.00 9.80
N LEU A 235 -7.04 3.84 9.54
CA LEU A 235 -8.06 3.84 10.57
C LEU A 235 -8.31 2.43 11.10
N PHE A 236 -8.59 2.34 12.39
CA PHE A 236 -9.10 1.13 13.04
C PHE A 236 -10.16 1.47 14.07
N TRP A 237 -10.95 0.48 14.49
CA TRP A 237 -12.06 0.67 15.39
C TRP A 237 -12.06 -0.33 16.54
N ASP A 238 -12.41 0.14 17.74
CA ASP A 238 -12.71 -0.75 18.86
C ASP A 238 -14.07 -1.45 18.67
N MET A 239 -14.43 -2.36 19.60
CA MET A 239 -15.72 -3.06 19.52
C MET A 239 -16.95 -2.16 19.70
N HIS A 240 -16.76 -0.93 20.20
CA HIS A 240 -17.83 0.05 20.36
C HIS A 240 -17.97 0.98 19.15
N GLY A 241 -17.13 0.80 18.13
CA GLY A 241 -17.12 1.65 16.93
C GLY A 241 -16.40 2.98 17.13
N THR A 242 -15.61 3.14 18.20
CA THR A 242 -14.72 4.29 18.37
C THR A 242 -13.57 4.17 17.39
N ALA A 243 -13.32 5.22 16.62
CA ALA A 243 -12.27 5.27 15.61
C ALA A 243 -10.92 5.73 16.19
N TYR A 244 -9.85 5.16 15.65
CA TYR A 244 -8.47 5.47 15.99
C TYR A 244 -7.64 5.58 14.71
N VAL A 245 -6.57 6.37 14.76
CA VAL A 245 -5.60 6.50 13.69
C VAL A 245 -4.30 5.83 14.13
N HIS A 246 -3.77 4.93 13.30
CA HIS A 246 -2.48 4.28 13.51
C HIS A 246 -1.43 4.89 12.59
N TYR A 247 -0.38 5.44 13.19
CA TYR A 247 0.64 6.22 12.50
C TYR A 247 1.86 5.37 12.14
N ASP A 248 2.39 4.68 13.15
CA ASP A 248 3.71 4.06 13.09
C ASP A 248 3.64 2.63 13.64
N VAL A 249 4.26 1.69 12.93
CA VAL A 249 4.53 0.32 13.42
C VAL A 249 5.91 0.25 14.08
N ALA A 250 6.89 0.96 13.51
CA ALA A 250 8.29 0.97 13.93
C ALA A 250 8.89 2.38 13.73
N PRO A 251 9.95 2.76 14.47
CA PRO A 251 10.66 1.99 15.51
C PRO A 251 9.87 1.86 16.82
N THR A 252 8.85 2.70 17.00
CA THR A 252 7.94 2.63 18.14
C THR A 252 6.53 2.76 17.62
N ARG A 253 5.64 1.86 18.06
CA ARG A 253 4.25 1.90 17.66
C ARG A 253 3.59 3.20 18.13
N ALA A 254 2.74 3.81 17.31
CA ALA A 254 2.03 5.03 17.67
C ALA A 254 0.61 5.05 17.10
N TYR A 255 -0.36 5.39 17.95
CA TYR A 255 -1.77 5.54 17.56
C TYR A 255 -2.51 6.45 18.54
N SER A 256 -3.56 7.10 18.06
CA SER A 256 -4.40 7.98 18.87
C SER A 256 -5.87 7.81 18.53
N GLN A 257 -6.72 8.09 19.51
CA GLN A 257 -8.16 8.18 19.27
C GLN A 257 -8.44 9.36 18.35
N LEU A 258 -9.28 9.11 17.35
CA LEU A 258 -9.83 10.16 16.51
C LEU A 258 -10.97 10.84 17.27
N LEU A 259 -10.76 12.09 17.68
CA LEU A 259 -11.71 12.83 18.53
C LEU A 259 -12.88 13.38 17.72
N SER A 260 -12.56 13.90 16.55
CA SER A 260 -13.55 14.39 15.62
C SER A 260 -13.05 14.10 14.21
N ILE A 261 -13.88 13.42 13.45
CA ILE A 261 -13.60 13.29 12.03
C ILE A 261 -14.06 14.51 11.20
N ALA A 262 -14.76 15.47 11.78
CA ALA A 262 -15.13 16.66 11.02
C ALA A 262 -13.89 17.51 10.68
N ASP A 263 -12.84 17.39 11.49
CA ASP A 263 -11.60 18.16 11.39
C ASP A 263 -10.33 17.28 11.46
N GLY A 264 -10.48 15.98 11.64
CA GLY A 264 -9.37 15.01 11.71
C GLY A 264 -8.57 15.09 13.00
N SER A 265 -9.07 15.83 14.00
CA SER A 265 -8.39 16.03 15.27
C SER A 265 -8.28 14.74 16.09
N VAL A 266 -7.16 14.59 16.79
CA VAL A 266 -6.82 13.38 17.54
C VAL A 266 -6.44 13.68 18.98
N GLY A 267 -6.60 12.67 19.83
CA GLY A 267 -6.16 12.69 21.23
C GLY A 267 -4.65 12.51 21.37
N PRO A 268 -4.13 12.29 22.59
CA PRO A 268 -2.72 11.97 22.80
C PRO A 268 -2.34 10.61 22.18
N ASN A 269 -1.03 10.36 22.04
CA ASN A 269 -0.54 9.02 21.70
C ASN A 269 -0.89 8.04 22.82
N LEU A 270 -1.64 6.99 22.48
CA LEU A 270 -2.12 5.96 23.42
C LEU A 270 -1.20 4.75 23.48
N ALA A 271 -0.24 4.61 22.56
CA ALA A 271 0.66 3.46 22.48
C ALA A 271 1.51 3.22 23.75
N ALA A 272 1.76 4.26 24.53
CA ALA A 272 2.46 4.15 25.81
C ALA A 272 1.76 3.20 26.80
N ASN A 273 0.43 3.05 26.70
CA ASN A 273 -0.33 2.15 27.56
C ASN A 273 -0.15 0.66 27.19
N ALA A 274 0.20 0.37 25.93
CA ALA A 274 0.48 -0.98 25.44
C ALA A 274 1.97 -1.34 25.47
N ALA A 275 2.86 -0.33 25.59
CA ALA A 275 4.31 -0.46 25.52
C ALA A 275 4.90 -1.63 26.35
N PRO A 276 4.46 -1.91 27.61
CA PRO A 276 5.02 -3.02 28.39
C PRO A 276 4.88 -4.42 27.76
N ILE A 277 3.87 -4.60 26.89
CA ILE A 277 3.68 -5.82 26.09
C ILE A 277 4.30 -5.64 24.71
N ASP A 278 3.96 -4.53 24.06
CA ASP A 278 4.34 -4.25 22.67
C ASP A 278 5.86 -4.22 22.49
N GLU A 279 6.62 -3.54 23.34
CA GLU A 279 8.07 -3.37 23.17
C GLU A 279 8.81 -4.72 23.10
N ARG A 280 8.50 -5.63 24.03
CA ARG A 280 9.10 -6.98 24.05
C ARG A 280 8.69 -7.80 22.83
N CYS A 281 7.44 -7.68 22.41
CA CYS A 281 6.94 -8.43 21.28
C CYS A 281 7.54 -7.93 19.95
N LEU A 282 7.51 -6.61 19.73
CA LEU A 282 8.02 -5.97 18.53
C LEU A 282 9.54 -6.13 18.42
N GLN A 283 10.29 -6.04 19.53
CA GLN A 283 11.72 -6.33 19.52
C GLN A 283 12.04 -7.77 19.07
N LYS A 284 11.17 -8.72 19.40
CA LYS A 284 11.37 -10.13 19.07
C LYS A 284 10.99 -10.47 17.63
N TYR A 285 9.92 -9.88 17.12
CA TYR A 285 9.29 -10.31 15.86
C TYR A 285 9.35 -9.28 14.73
N LEU A 286 9.69 -8.02 14.99
CA LEU A 286 9.95 -7.10 13.88
C LEU A 286 11.22 -7.52 13.13
N PRO A 287 11.25 -7.36 11.80
CA PRO A 287 12.44 -7.61 11.00
C PRO A 287 13.61 -6.75 11.47
N VAL A 288 14.78 -7.37 11.61
CA VAL A 288 16.02 -6.62 11.84
C VAL A 288 16.36 -5.87 10.57
N LEU A 289 16.74 -4.60 10.71
CA LEU A 289 17.19 -3.72 9.62
C LEU A 289 18.71 -3.58 9.68
N PRO A 290 19.50 -4.35 8.92
CA PRO A 290 20.97 -4.32 8.99
C PRO A 290 21.56 -3.05 8.37
N ASP A 291 20.86 -2.45 7.41
CA ASP A 291 21.25 -1.22 6.72
C ASP A 291 20.11 -0.19 6.78
N LEU A 292 20.19 0.76 7.72
CA LEU A 292 19.14 1.76 7.94
C LEU A 292 19.05 2.81 6.82
N ASP A 293 20.05 2.92 5.95
CA ASP A 293 20.02 3.85 4.82
C ASP A 293 19.23 3.27 3.63
N HIS A 294 19.11 1.94 3.57
CA HIS A 294 18.47 1.23 2.45
C HIS A 294 17.32 0.31 2.86
N GLU A 295 17.11 0.10 4.16
CA GLU A 295 16.05 -0.75 4.70
C GLU A 295 15.15 0.00 5.67
N SER A 296 13.85 -0.30 5.61
CA SER A 296 12.85 0.34 6.47
C SER A 296 11.62 -0.55 6.66
N ILE A 297 10.87 -0.28 7.72
CA ILE A 297 9.55 -0.89 7.95
C ILE A 297 8.48 0.07 7.46
N HIS A 298 7.65 -0.39 6.53
CA HIS A 298 6.56 0.36 5.94
C HIS A 298 5.22 -0.19 6.43
N GLN A 299 4.41 0.66 7.06
CA GLN A 299 2.98 0.38 7.16
C GLN A 299 2.39 0.32 5.75
N ALA A 300 1.57 -0.70 5.48
CA ALA A 300 1.29 -1.08 4.11
C ALA A 300 -0.20 -1.06 3.74
N THR A 301 -1.04 -1.61 4.62
CA THR A 301 -2.47 -1.84 4.34
C THR A 301 -3.39 -1.03 5.26
N ASN A 302 -4.68 -0.98 4.94
CA ASN A 302 -5.72 -0.66 5.92
C ASN A 302 -5.82 -1.75 7.00
N SER A 303 -6.70 -1.58 7.99
CA SER A 303 -6.96 -2.60 9.00
C SER A 303 -8.31 -3.31 8.78
N LEU A 304 -8.45 -4.50 9.35
CA LEU A 304 -9.71 -5.25 9.46
C LEU A 304 -9.83 -5.87 10.87
N ALA A 305 -11.06 -6.09 11.33
CA ALA A 305 -11.34 -6.83 12.54
C ALA A 305 -11.59 -8.32 12.22
N ILE A 306 -11.07 -9.22 13.05
CA ILE A 306 -11.19 -10.67 12.87
C ILE A 306 -11.51 -11.36 14.20
N THR A 307 -12.49 -12.27 14.18
CA THR A 307 -12.74 -13.22 15.27
C THR A 307 -12.03 -14.54 14.99
N LEU A 308 -11.24 -15.04 15.95
CA LEU A 308 -10.37 -16.22 15.76
C LEU A 308 -11.07 -17.59 15.91
N CYS A 309 -12.40 -17.64 15.77
CA CYS A 309 -13.17 -18.86 15.69
C CYS A 309 -13.96 -18.89 14.38
N GLU A 310 -14.48 -20.06 14.01
CA GLU A 310 -15.15 -20.27 12.74
C GLU A 310 -16.57 -19.70 12.75
N ARG A 311 -16.97 -19.05 11.66
CA ARG A 311 -18.28 -18.40 11.51
C ARG A 311 -19.43 -19.39 11.70
N ALA A 312 -19.26 -20.62 11.22
CA ALA A 312 -20.28 -21.66 11.28
C ALA A 312 -20.42 -22.31 12.67
N ASP A 313 -19.47 -22.08 13.59
CA ASP A 313 -19.54 -22.62 14.95
C ASP A 313 -20.58 -21.85 15.77
N PRO A 314 -21.68 -22.49 16.24
CA PRO A 314 -22.73 -21.82 17.00
C PRO A 314 -22.26 -21.29 18.37
N SER A 315 -21.11 -21.75 18.87
CA SER A 315 -20.48 -21.24 20.09
C SER A 315 -19.57 -20.03 19.84
N CYS A 316 -19.26 -19.73 18.57
CA CYS A 316 -18.40 -18.63 18.19
C CYS A 316 -19.17 -17.31 18.17
N GLN A 317 -19.06 -16.56 19.27
CA GLN A 317 -19.56 -15.19 19.37
C GLN A 317 -18.39 -14.20 19.46
N PRO A 318 -18.38 -13.13 18.65
CA PRO A 318 -17.40 -12.06 18.78
C PRO A 318 -17.42 -11.45 20.19
N SER A 319 -16.25 -11.34 20.79
CA SER A 319 -15.99 -10.77 22.10
C SER A 319 -14.62 -10.09 22.12
N GLU A 320 -14.33 -9.33 23.17
CA GLU A 320 -13.03 -8.66 23.34
C GLU A 320 -11.86 -9.66 23.48
N ASP A 321 -12.15 -10.91 23.86
CA ASP A 321 -11.14 -11.93 24.11
C ASP A 321 -10.75 -12.69 22.85
N ASN A 322 -11.67 -12.83 21.89
CA ASN A 322 -11.47 -13.58 20.65
C ASN A 322 -11.52 -12.72 19.37
N THR A 323 -11.73 -11.40 19.48
CA THR A 323 -11.77 -10.47 18.35
C THR A 323 -10.62 -9.47 18.40
N PHE A 324 -9.98 -9.30 17.25
CA PHE A 324 -8.71 -8.58 17.10
C PHE A 324 -8.77 -7.68 15.88
N VAL A 325 -7.86 -6.72 15.81
CA VAL A 325 -7.60 -5.95 14.60
C VAL A 325 -6.28 -6.43 14.01
N PHE A 326 -6.22 -6.57 12.69
CA PHE A 326 -4.98 -6.89 12.00
C PHE A 326 -4.70 -5.95 10.83
N LEU A 327 -3.41 -5.92 10.48
CA LEU A 327 -2.84 -5.19 9.37
C LEU A 327 -1.67 -5.98 8.79
N ILE A 328 -1.31 -5.65 7.56
CA ILE A 328 -0.04 -6.04 6.95
C ILE A 328 0.89 -4.82 6.95
N PHE A 329 2.13 -5.03 7.38
CA PHE A 329 3.27 -4.11 7.23
C PHE A 329 4.37 -4.81 6.44
N GLN A 330 5.35 -4.08 5.93
CA GLN A 330 6.35 -4.63 5.02
C GLN A 330 7.77 -4.21 5.43
N HIS A 331 8.71 -5.14 5.35
CA HIS A 331 10.13 -4.83 5.33
C HIS A 331 10.52 -4.46 3.92
N LYS A 332 10.86 -3.19 3.70
CA LYS A 332 11.41 -2.70 2.43
C LYS A 332 12.92 -2.83 2.48
N LYS A 333 13.51 -3.38 1.41
CA LYS A 333 14.94 -3.32 1.11
C LYS A 333 15.12 -2.64 -0.24
N TYR A 334 16.08 -1.73 -0.33
CA TYR A 334 16.47 -1.10 -1.59
C TYR A 334 17.88 -1.50 -1.96
N VAL A 335 18.01 -2.37 -2.96
CA VAL A 335 19.31 -2.93 -3.38
C VAL A 335 19.41 -2.85 -4.89
N ALA A 336 20.53 -2.34 -5.41
CA ALA A 336 20.81 -2.25 -6.84
C ALA A 336 19.69 -1.53 -7.65
N PHE A 337 19.16 -0.43 -7.11
CA PHE A 337 18.08 0.38 -7.71
C PHE A 337 16.72 -0.32 -7.82
N HIS A 338 16.54 -1.44 -7.12
CA HIS A 338 15.29 -2.19 -7.04
C HIS A 338 14.81 -2.28 -5.59
N SER A 339 13.50 -2.13 -5.37
CA SER A 339 12.90 -2.32 -4.04
C SER A 339 12.31 -3.71 -3.93
N VAL A 340 12.66 -4.43 -2.88
CA VAL A 340 12.00 -5.68 -2.48
C VAL A 340 11.22 -5.42 -1.21
N TYR A 341 9.95 -5.84 -1.21
CA TYR A 341 9.10 -5.75 -0.04
C TYR A 341 8.76 -7.15 0.45
N GLU A 342 8.90 -7.35 1.76
CA GLU A 342 8.56 -8.59 2.43
C GLU A 342 7.44 -8.33 3.46
N PRO A 343 6.20 -8.79 3.20
CA PRO A 343 5.04 -8.50 4.03
C PRO A 343 4.97 -9.35 5.30
N TYR A 344 4.57 -8.74 6.40
CA TYR A 344 4.35 -9.36 7.71
C TYR A 344 2.97 -8.99 8.22
N VAL A 345 2.36 -9.89 8.99
CA VAL A 345 1.05 -9.65 9.59
C VAL A 345 1.24 -9.25 11.05
N MET A 346 0.53 -8.22 11.49
CA MET A 346 0.41 -7.86 12.90
C MET A 346 -1.05 -7.95 13.32
N LEU A 347 -1.29 -8.64 14.44
CA LEU A 347 -2.58 -8.79 15.09
C LEU A 347 -2.52 -8.12 16.46
N PHE A 348 -3.50 -7.30 16.82
CA PHE A 348 -3.58 -6.63 18.12
C PHE A 348 -5.01 -6.64 18.67
N ARG A 349 -5.16 -6.49 19.99
CA ARG A 349 -6.46 -6.51 20.67
C ARG A 349 -7.40 -5.45 20.08
N GLN A 350 -8.68 -5.78 19.89
CA GLN A 350 -9.69 -4.78 19.50
C GLN A 350 -10.23 -3.97 20.70
N ARG A 351 -9.76 -4.27 21.91
CA ARG A 351 -10.03 -3.48 23.11
C ARG A 351 -8.81 -2.69 23.53
N ALA A 352 -9.02 -1.58 24.22
CA ALA A 352 -7.94 -0.87 24.89
C ALA A 352 -7.20 -1.79 25.90
N PRO A 353 -5.88 -1.58 26.11
CA PRO A 353 -5.03 -0.61 25.44
C PRO A 353 -4.48 -1.07 24.06
N PHE A 354 -5.15 -1.97 23.33
CA PHE A 354 -4.80 -2.37 21.96
C PHE A 354 -3.43 -3.07 21.85
N GLU A 355 -3.08 -3.87 22.86
CA GLU A 355 -1.79 -4.55 22.90
C GLU A 355 -1.62 -5.51 21.72
N VAL A 356 -0.41 -5.57 21.16
CA VAL A 356 -0.08 -6.52 20.10
C VAL A 356 -0.31 -7.92 20.63
N PHE A 357 -1.06 -8.70 19.85
CA PHE A 357 -1.40 -10.08 20.15
C PHE A 357 -0.43 -11.07 19.51
N GLY A 358 -0.02 -10.78 18.27
CA GLY A 358 1.01 -11.55 17.59
C GLY A 358 1.52 -10.84 16.34
N VAL A 359 2.71 -11.24 15.91
CA VAL A 359 3.35 -10.79 14.68
C VAL A 359 3.85 -12.01 13.92
N SER A 360 3.72 -12.05 12.59
CA SER A 360 4.19 -13.19 11.81
C SER A 360 5.69 -13.41 12.02
N THR A 361 6.08 -14.66 12.27
CA THR A 361 7.50 -15.01 12.54
C THR A 361 8.37 -15.00 11.28
N LYS A 362 7.73 -15.05 10.12
CA LYS A 362 8.32 -15.00 8.78
C LYS A 362 7.51 -14.02 7.92
N PRO A 363 8.13 -13.46 6.87
CA PRO A 363 7.38 -12.72 5.85
C PRO A 363 6.50 -13.67 5.04
N LEU A 364 5.41 -13.14 4.47
CA LEU A 364 4.53 -13.88 3.59
C LEU A 364 5.15 -14.00 2.21
N TRP A 365 5.01 -15.18 1.60
CA TRP A 365 5.27 -15.41 0.19
C TRP A 365 3.95 -15.64 -0.53
N ILE A 366 3.55 -14.67 -1.36
CA ILE A 366 2.34 -14.77 -2.17
C ILE A 366 2.61 -15.71 -3.34
N HIS A 367 1.90 -16.84 -3.40
CA HIS A 367 2.12 -17.82 -4.45
C HIS A 367 1.83 -17.23 -5.85
N GLY A 368 2.74 -17.51 -6.78
CA GLY A 368 2.79 -16.84 -8.09
C GLY A 368 3.81 -15.69 -8.16
N ARG A 369 4.37 -15.24 -7.03
CA ARG A 369 5.41 -14.19 -7.01
C ARG A 369 6.62 -14.59 -7.86
N GLY A 370 6.98 -13.73 -8.81
CA GLY A 370 8.05 -13.96 -9.79
C GLY A 370 9.44 -13.48 -9.35
N SER A 371 10.41 -13.65 -10.24
CA SER A 371 11.73 -13.01 -10.17
C SER A 371 11.67 -11.57 -10.70
N SER A 372 12.57 -10.71 -10.23
CA SER A 372 12.73 -9.36 -10.76
C SER A 372 12.99 -9.41 -12.27
N SER A 373 12.26 -8.58 -13.02
CA SER A 373 12.41 -8.43 -14.47
C SER A 373 13.27 -7.22 -14.87
N VAL A 374 13.82 -6.47 -13.90
CA VAL A 374 14.40 -5.15 -14.14
C VAL A 374 15.86 -5.08 -13.71
N GLY A 375 16.78 -4.97 -14.68
CA GLY A 375 18.10 -4.35 -14.49
C GLY A 375 19.09 -5.02 -13.54
N VAL A 376 18.72 -6.15 -12.93
CA VAL A 376 19.60 -6.88 -12.02
C VAL A 376 20.53 -7.79 -12.82
N ALA A 377 21.83 -7.72 -12.55
CA ALA A 377 22.81 -8.63 -13.13
C ALA A 377 22.44 -10.09 -12.78
N GLU A 378 22.76 -11.04 -13.68
CA GLU A 378 22.38 -12.46 -13.57
C GLU A 378 22.81 -13.13 -12.23
N ASP A 379 23.72 -12.52 -11.49
CA ASP A 379 24.27 -12.98 -10.20
C ASP A 379 23.50 -12.51 -8.97
N GLN A 380 22.51 -11.61 -9.11
CA GLN A 380 21.69 -11.10 -8.01
C GLN A 380 20.22 -11.54 -8.21
N GLN A 381 19.89 -12.75 -7.77
CA GLN A 381 18.51 -13.26 -7.79
C GLN A 381 17.63 -12.47 -6.80
N GLN A 382 16.87 -11.49 -7.30
CA GLN A 382 15.86 -10.76 -6.54
C GLN A 382 14.45 -11.22 -6.96
N SER A 383 13.50 -11.20 -6.01
CA SER A 383 12.08 -11.38 -6.30
C SER A 383 11.50 -10.12 -6.94
N GLU A 384 10.35 -10.24 -7.59
CA GLU A 384 9.64 -9.05 -8.09
C GLU A 384 9.28 -8.08 -6.95
N MET A 385 9.28 -6.79 -7.27
CA MET A 385 8.78 -5.75 -6.39
C MET A 385 7.27 -5.91 -6.25
N LEU A 386 6.83 -6.53 -5.16
CA LEU A 386 5.45 -6.76 -4.83
C LEU A 386 5.14 -6.03 -3.52
N TYR A 387 4.34 -4.96 -3.58
CA TYR A 387 3.97 -4.16 -2.41
C TYR A 387 2.49 -4.33 -2.09
N VAL A 388 2.16 -4.97 -0.95
CA VAL A 388 0.78 -5.17 -0.50
C VAL A 388 0.18 -3.84 -0.01
N THR A 389 -0.95 -3.42 -0.56
CA THR A 389 -1.49 -2.05 -0.37
C THR A 389 -2.85 -2.04 0.31
N SER A 390 -3.62 -3.11 0.19
CA SER A 390 -4.98 -3.15 0.71
C SER A 390 -5.38 -4.55 1.16
N ILE A 391 -6.32 -4.59 2.11
CA ILE A 391 -7.00 -5.81 2.54
C ILE A 391 -8.51 -5.59 2.65
N SER A 392 -9.30 -6.60 2.31
CA SER A 392 -10.76 -6.58 2.50
C SER A 392 -11.33 -7.98 2.61
N TRP A 393 -12.48 -8.13 3.27
CA TRP A 393 -13.24 -9.38 3.20
C TRP A 393 -13.82 -9.58 1.79
N LYS A 394 -13.81 -10.81 1.27
CA LYS A 394 -14.22 -11.12 -0.11
C LYS A 394 -15.74 -11.14 -0.29
N GLN A 395 -16.47 -11.62 0.72
CA GLN A 395 -17.89 -11.91 0.62
C GLN A 395 -18.74 -10.64 0.57
N ALA A 396 -19.78 -10.66 -0.26
CA ALA A 396 -20.80 -9.61 -0.28
C ALA A 396 -21.42 -9.39 1.12
N GLY A 397 -21.58 -8.13 1.50
CA GLY A 397 -22.12 -7.74 2.80
C GLY A 397 -21.12 -7.78 3.97
N GLN A 398 -19.95 -8.40 3.83
CA GLN A 398 -18.89 -8.26 4.83
C GLN A 398 -18.24 -6.87 4.74
N ARG A 399 -18.01 -6.26 5.92
CA ARG A 399 -17.52 -4.89 6.05
C ARG A 399 -16.15 -4.84 6.74
N TYR A 400 -16.09 -4.36 7.97
CA TYR A 400 -14.84 -4.30 8.74
C TYR A 400 -14.49 -5.64 9.40
N HIS A 401 -15.51 -6.43 9.74
CA HIS A 401 -15.38 -7.64 10.57
C HIS A 401 -15.58 -8.94 9.78
N GLY A 402 -14.74 -9.92 10.09
CA GLY A 402 -14.81 -11.29 9.59
C GLY A 402 -14.35 -12.31 10.62
N TYR A 403 -14.31 -13.58 10.21
CA TYR A 403 -13.98 -14.75 11.01
C TYR A 403 -12.77 -15.46 10.41
N ILE A 404 -12.15 -16.35 11.18
CA ILE A 404 -10.90 -17.00 10.78
C ILE A 404 -11.02 -17.89 9.53
N ASP A 405 -12.22 -18.36 9.24
CA ASP A 405 -12.56 -19.19 8.08
C ASP A 405 -13.07 -18.38 6.87
N ASP A 406 -13.21 -17.06 7.00
CA ASP A 406 -13.59 -16.20 5.89
C ASP A 406 -12.44 -16.04 4.89
N VAL A 407 -12.80 -15.84 3.62
CA VAL A 407 -11.86 -15.48 2.55
C VAL A 407 -11.71 -13.96 2.47
N MET A 408 -10.49 -13.50 2.31
CA MET A 408 -10.16 -12.07 2.18
C MET A 408 -9.28 -11.81 0.97
N PHE A 409 -9.36 -10.61 0.40
CA PHE A 409 -8.43 -10.13 -0.62
C PHE A 409 -7.23 -9.43 0.01
N LEU A 410 -6.07 -9.66 -0.58
CA LEU A 410 -4.89 -8.82 -0.47
C LEU A 410 -4.65 -8.21 -1.86
N GLY A 411 -4.76 -6.88 -1.98
CA GLY A 411 -4.38 -6.15 -3.18
C GLY A 411 -2.92 -5.70 -3.11
N PHE A 412 -2.20 -5.75 -4.22
CA PHE A 412 -0.79 -5.37 -4.27
C PHE A 412 -0.34 -4.81 -5.63
N GLY A 413 0.58 -3.84 -5.58
CA GLY A 413 1.27 -3.33 -6.76
C GLY A 413 2.44 -4.21 -7.14
N ARG A 414 2.75 -4.27 -8.43
CA ARG A 414 3.87 -5.01 -9.02
C ARG A 414 4.71 -4.09 -9.90
N GLU A 415 6.00 -3.98 -9.60
CA GLU A 415 6.98 -3.22 -10.41
C GLU A 415 6.52 -1.79 -10.76
N ASP A 416 5.80 -1.11 -9.86
CA ASP A 416 5.26 0.26 -10.00
C ASP A 416 4.46 0.49 -11.31
N SER A 417 3.90 -0.59 -11.88
CA SER A 417 3.28 -0.55 -13.20
C SER A 417 2.06 -1.44 -13.35
N HIS A 418 1.96 -2.51 -12.54
CA HIS A 418 0.87 -3.48 -12.65
C HIS A 418 0.18 -3.69 -11.32
N SER A 419 -1.07 -4.16 -11.37
CA SER A 419 -1.86 -4.53 -10.21
C SER A 419 -2.07 -6.05 -10.14
N GLY A 420 -2.04 -6.59 -8.93
CA GLY A 420 -2.41 -7.97 -8.64
C GLY A 420 -3.26 -8.06 -7.38
N GLY A 421 -3.90 -9.21 -7.21
CA GLY A 421 -4.59 -9.54 -5.98
C GLY A 421 -4.55 -11.03 -5.72
N ILE A 422 -4.63 -11.42 -4.45
CA ILE A 422 -4.80 -12.82 -4.04
C ILE A 422 -5.93 -12.89 -3.04
N ASP A 423 -6.78 -13.90 -3.16
CA ASP A 423 -7.79 -14.20 -2.17
C ASP A 423 -7.34 -15.38 -1.31
N VAL A 424 -7.29 -15.19 0.01
CA VAL A 424 -6.74 -16.19 0.95
C VAL A 424 -7.75 -16.45 2.06
N VAL A 425 -7.75 -17.67 2.60
CA VAL A 425 -8.48 -17.95 3.85
C VAL A 425 -7.74 -17.23 4.98
N ALA A 426 -8.44 -16.51 5.84
CA ALA A 426 -7.81 -15.71 6.89
C ALA A 426 -6.96 -16.56 7.84
N ARG A 427 -7.35 -17.81 8.11
CA ARG A 427 -6.56 -18.78 8.87
C ARG A 427 -5.18 -18.98 8.27
N ASP A 428 -5.08 -19.11 6.96
CA ASP A 428 -3.81 -19.34 6.27
C ASP A 428 -2.92 -18.10 6.31
N LEU A 429 -3.51 -16.90 6.28
CA LEU A 429 -2.77 -15.65 6.44
C LEU A 429 -2.19 -15.48 7.86
N LEU A 430 -2.95 -15.89 8.87
CA LEU A 430 -2.57 -15.78 10.28
C LEU A 430 -1.81 -17.01 10.82
N ASP A 431 -1.60 -18.01 9.97
CA ASP A 431 -0.72 -19.12 10.33
C ASP A 431 0.73 -18.63 10.46
N GLY A 432 1.48 -19.19 11.41
CA GLY A 432 2.86 -18.76 11.69
C GLY A 432 3.01 -17.47 12.50
N LEU A 433 1.94 -16.95 13.13
CA LEU A 433 2.04 -15.87 14.12
C LEU A 433 2.87 -16.29 15.35
N GLY A 434 3.80 -15.42 15.74
CA GLY A 434 4.48 -15.44 17.03
C GLY A 434 3.66 -14.65 18.05
N TYR A 435 3.13 -15.33 19.06
CA TYR A 435 2.28 -14.71 20.07
C TYR A 435 3.07 -13.85 21.07
N CYS A 436 2.48 -12.73 21.47
CA CYS A 436 3.09 -11.75 22.38
C CYS A 436 2.80 -12.00 23.87
N PHE A 437 2.07 -13.08 24.21
CA PHE A 437 1.76 -13.47 25.59
C PHE A 437 2.35 -14.85 25.87
N GLY A 438 3.04 -14.95 27.00
CA GLY A 438 3.99 -16.00 27.33
C GLY A 438 5.33 -15.38 27.70
#